data_AF-A0A350WSR3-F1
#
_entry.id   AF-A0A350WSR3-F1
#
_cell.length_a   1.000
_cell.length_b   1.000
_cell.length_c   1.000
_cell.angle_alpha   90.00
_cell.angle_beta   90.00
_cell.angle_gamma   90.00
#
_symmetry.space_group_name_H-M   'P 1'
#
loop_
_entity.id
_entity.type
_entity.pdbx_description
1 polymer ?
#
loop_
_entity_poly.entity_id
_entity_poly.type
_entity_poly.pdbx_seq_one_letter_code
_entity_poly.pdbx_strand_id
1 'polypeptide(L)'
;MDFLLDPNVAYLILLGGILLGLMAIVTPGTGLFEVGAFFCLVLAGYAVYNLSFNGWALLLIVISLIPFVYASQRPKRELFLGISILLLLV
;
A
#
# COMPACT_ATOMS: atom_id res chain seq x y z
N MET A 1 -9.58 -19.91 6.08
CA MET A 1 -9.27 -20.49 4.76
C MET A 1 -9.97 -19.62 3.74
N ASP A 2 -9.48 -18.39 3.59
CA ASP A 2 -10.00 -17.40 2.63
C ASP A 2 -8.78 -16.75 1.99
N PHE A 3 -8.09 -17.51 1.13
CA PHE A 3 -6.84 -17.10 0.49
C PHE A 3 -6.94 -15.73 -0.20
N LEU A 4 -8.10 -15.43 -0.79
CA LEU A 4 -8.38 -14.15 -1.44
C LEU A 4 -8.59 -12.98 -0.46
N LEU A 5 -8.94 -13.26 0.80
CA LEU A 5 -9.14 -12.25 1.85
C LEU A 5 -7.90 -12.12 2.76
N ASP A 6 -6.79 -12.76 2.40
CA ASP A 6 -5.51 -12.51 3.05
C ASP A 6 -4.98 -11.12 2.62
N PRO A 7 -4.58 -10.24 3.57
CA PRO A 7 -4.09 -8.90 3.24
C PRO A 7 -2.88 -8.91 2.30
N ASN A 8 -2.00 -9.90 2.41
CA ASN A 8 -0.80 -9.99 1.58
C ASN A 8 -1.16 -10.38 0.16
N VAL A 9 -2.10 -11.33 0.00
CA VAL A 9 -2.60 -11.74 -1.31
C VAL A 9 -3.35 -10.59 -1.97
N ALA A 10 -4.21 -9.88 -1.24
CA ALA A 10 -4.91 -8.69 -1.73
C ALA A 10 -3.92 -7.61 -2.22
N TYR A 11 -2.82 -7.39 -1.47
CA TYR A 11 -1.75 -6.49 -1.86
C TYR A 11 -1.04 -6.93 -3.15
N LEU A 12 -0.70 -8.22 -3.28
CA LEU A 12 -0.05 -8.75 -4.48
C LEU A 12 -0.96 -8.64 -5.71
N ILE A 13 -2.26 -8.89 -5.56
CA ILE A 13 -3.24 -8.73 -6.65
C ILE A 13 -3.36 -7.25 -7.05
N LEU A 14 -3.39 -6.33 -6.07
CA LEU A 14 -3.41 -4.89 -6.33
C LEU A 14 -2.15 -4.44 -7.09
N LEU A 15 -0.98 -4.84 -6.61
CA LEU A 15 0.30 -4.52 -7.24
C LEU A 15 0.37 -5.07 -8.67
N GLY A 16 -0.03 -6.33 -8.86
CA GLY A 16 -0.11 -6.95 -10.18
C GLY A 16 -1.05 -6.19 -11.12
N GLY A 17 -2.24 -5.81 -10.65
CA GLY A 17 -3.21 -5.02 -11.41
C GLY A 17 -2.67 -3.65 -11.82
N ILE A 18 -1.95 -2.96 -10.92
CA ILE A 18 -1.29 -1.68 -11.23
C ILE A 18 -0.20 -1.88 -12.27
N LEU A 19 0.66 -2.90 -12.13
CA LEU A 19 1.73 -3.17 -13.10
C LEU A 19 1.16 -3.51 -14.49
N LEU A 20 0.09 -4.31 -14.55
CA LEU A 20 -0.62 -4.60 -15.80
C LEU A 20 -1.25 -3.34 -16.39
N GLY A 21 -1.81 -2.45 -15.56
CA GLY A 21 -2.34 -1.17 -15.99
C GLY A 21 -1.26 -0.26 -16.58
N LEU A 22 -0.08 -0.22 -15.95
CA LEU A 22 1.07 0.52 -16.49
C LEU A 22 1.53 -0.07 -17.84
N MET A 23 1.56 -1.40 -17.98
CA MET A 23 1.88 -2.06 -19.26
C MET A 23 0.82 -1.76 -20.33
N ALA A 24 -0.46 -1.69 -19.96
CA ALA A 24 -1.54 -1.29 -20.85
C ALA A 24 -1.41 0.16 -21.34
N ILE A 25 -0.96 1.07 -20.47
CA ILE A 25 -0.67 2.47 -20.87
C ILE A 25 0.49 2.53 -21.87
N VAL A 26 1.55 1.73 -21.66
CA VAL A 26 2.73 1.72 -22.54
C VAL A 26 2.43 1.03 -23.88
N THR A 27 1.56 0.01 -23.88
CA THR A 27 1.17 -0.77 -25.07
C THR A 27 -0.34 -0.86 -25.21
N PRO A 28 -1.01 0.26 -25.57
CA PRO A 28 -2.47 0.32 -25.63
C PRO A 28 -3.02 -0.57 -26.74
N GLY A 29 -4.23 -1.09 -26.55
CA GLY A 29 -4.94 -1.88 -27.57
C GLY A 29 -4.50 -3.34 -27.70
N THR A 30 -3.68 -3.86 -26.77
CA THR A 30 -3.37 -5.29 -26.68
C THR A 30 -4.53 -6.13 -26.12
N GLY A 31 -5.49 -5.50 -25.44
CA GLY A 31 -6.66 -6.12 -24.80
C GLY A 31 -6.32 -6.99 -23.58
N LEU A 32 -5.26 -7.80 -23.65
CA LEU A 32 -4.83 -8.70 -22.58
C LEU A 32 -4.43 -7.94 -21.30
N PHE A 33 -3.59 -6.92 -21.42
CA PHE A 33 -3.14 -6.14 -20.26
C PHE A 33 -4.25 -5.29 -19.68
N GLU A 34 -5.14 -4.75 -20.51
CA GLU A 34 -6.28 -3.92 -20.09
C GLU A 34 -7.30 -4.75 -19.30
N VAL A 35 -7.70 -5.91 -19.83
CA VAL A 35 -8.65 -6.81 -19.16
C VAL A 35 -8.02 -7.43 -17.91
N GLY A 36 -6.75 -7.84 -17.97
CA GLY A 36 -6.02 -8.36 -16.81
C GLY A 36 -5.91 -7.34 -15.69
N ALA A 37 -5.53 -6.09 -16.03
CA ALA A 37 -5.47 -5.00 -15.07
C ALA A 37 -6.85 -4.71 -14.46
N PHE A 38 -7.88 -4.58 -15.29
CA PHE A 38 -9.25 -4.34 -14.82
C PHE A 38 -9.72 -5.43 -13.85
N PHE A 39 -9.54 -6.70 -14.22
CA PHE A 39 -9.93 -7.83 -13.40
C PHE A 39 -9.18 -7.87 -12.07
N CYS A 40 -7.85 -7.70 -12.08
CA CYS A 40 -7.05 -7.64 -10.86
C CYS A 40 -7.43 -6.48 -9.95
N LEU A 41 -7.69 -5.29 -10.52
CA LEU A 41 -8.09 -4.12 -9.73
C LEU A 41 -9.49 -4.30 -9.09
N VAL A 42 -10.44 -4.90 -9.81
CA VAL A 42 -11.77 -5.23 -9.26
C VAL A 42 -11.66 -6.25 -8.13
N LEU A 43 -10.89 -7.32 -8.33
CA LEU A 43 -10.65 -8.34 -7.30
C LEU A 43 -9.95 -7.77 -6.06
N ALA A 44 -8.91 -6.96 -6.26
CA ALA A 44 -8.22 -6.29 -5.17
C ALA A 44 -9.17 -5.34 -4.42
N GLY A 45 -10.00 -4.58 -5.12
CA GLY A 45 -11.02 -3.72 -4.53
C GLY A 45 -12.01 -4.51 -3.68
N TYR A 46 -12.48 -5.66 -4.17
CA TYR A 46 -13.35 -6.56 -3.40
C TYR A 46 -12.65 -7.10 -2.14
N ALA A 47 -11.40 -7.55 -2.26
CA ALA A 47 -10.65 -8.06 -1.11
C ALA A 47 -10.41 -6.97 -0.05
N VAL A 48 -10.01 -5.76 -0.47
CA VAL A 48 -9.81 -4.61 0.41
C VAL A 48 -11.09 -4.16 1.09
N TYR A 49 -12.23 -4.21 0.40
CA TYR A 49 -13.53 -3.84 0.99
C TYR A 49 -13.96 -4.80 2.12
N ASN A 50 -13.62 -6.09 2.00
CA ASN A 50 -13.97 -7.10 3.00
C ASN A 50 -12.93 -7.21 4.13
N LEU A 51 -11.78 -6.55 4.02
CA LEU A 51 -10.76 -6.51 5.06
C LEU A 51 -11.20 -5.65 6.24
N SER A 52 -11.01 -6.17 7.45
CA SER A 52 -11.29 -5.42 8.68
C SER A 52 -10.32 -4.26 8.82
N PHE A 53 -10.81 -3.05 8.59
CA PHE A 53 -10.00 -1.84 8.61
C PHE A 53 -9.92 -1.25 10.01
N ASN A 54 -8.72 -1.15 10.56
CA ASN A 54 -8.50 -0.48 11.84
C ASN A 54 -8.11 0.99 11.61
N GLY A 55 -9.09 1.88 11.69
CA GLY A 55 -8.86 3.33 11.51
C GLY A 55 -7.86 3.93 12.51
N TRP A 56 -7.70 3.32 13.69
CA TRP A 56 -6.69 3.75 14.67
C TRP A 56 -5.27 3.50 14.20
N ALA A 57 -5.02 2.38 13.51
CA ALA A 57 -3.71 2.06 12.95
C ALA A 57 -3.31 3.09 11.88
N LEU A 58 -4.28 3.53 11.07
CA LEU A 58 -4.02 4.52 10.03
C LEU A 58 -3.70 5.89 10.62
N LEU A 59 -4.42 6.29 11.68
CA LEU A 59 -4.14 7.53 12.41
C LEU A 59 -2.73 7.49 13.04
N LEU A 60 -2.30 6.36 13.60
CA LEU A 60 -0.94 6.19 14.12
C LEU A 60 0.13 6.31 13.03
N ILE A 61 -0.09 5.73 11.84
CA ILE A 61 0.83 5.89 10.70
C ILE A 61 0.95 7.36 10.30
N VAL A 62 -0.17 8.09 10.22
CA VAL A 62 -0.17 9.52 9.86
C VAL A 62 0.56 10.36 10.91
N ILE A 63 0.35 10.07 12.20
CA ILE A 63 1.06 10.75 13.29
C ILE A 63 2.57 10.47 13.23
N SER A 64 2.96 9.23 12.92
CA SER A 64 4.37 8.82 12.80
C SER A 64 5.11 9.51 11.65
N LEU A 65 4.38 9.98 10.63
CA LEU A 65 4.98 10.73 9.53
C LEU A 65 5.53 12.10 9.97
N ILE A 66 4.92 12.73 10.98
CA ILE A 66 5.32 14.05 11.49
C ILE A 66 6.75 14.04 12.06
N PRO A 67 7.11 13.17 13.03
CA PRO A 67 8.48 13.10 13.53
C PRO A 67 9.46 12.59 12.48
N PHE A 68 9.03 11.71 11.56
CA PHE A 68 9.88 11.23 10.46
C PHE A 68 10.30 12.36 9.50
N VAL A 69 9.33 13.15 9.04
CA VAL A 69 9.59 14.31 8.16
C VAL A 69 10.44 15.36 8.89
N TYR A 70 10.15 15.62 10.17
CA TYR A 70 10.92 16.55 10.99
C TYR A 70 12.37 16.08 11.21
N ALA A 71 12.59 14.77 11.38
CA ALA A 71 13.91 14.18 11.52
C ALA A 71 14.72 14.26 10.21
N SER A 72 14.06 14.13 9.05
CA SER A 72 14.74 14.18 7.74
C SER A 72 15.19 15.59 7.33
N GLN A 73 14.61 16.65 7.88
CA GLN A 73 14.89 18.03 7.46
C GLN A 73 16.05 18.70 8.21
N ARG A 74 16.59 18.12 9.28
CA ARG A 74 17.64 18.74 10.11
C ARG A 74 18.80 17.78 10.39
N PRO A 75 20.04 18.09 9.97
CA PRO A 75 21.19 17.27 10.32
C PRO A 75 21.50 17.35 11.83
N LYS A 76 21.83 16.21 12.44
CA LYS A 76 22.21 15.97 13.86
C LYS A 76 21.06 15.81 14.90
N ARG A 77 20.14 14.86 14.72
CA ARG A 77 19.20 14.48 15.80
C ARG A 77 18.84 12.99 15.79
N GLU A 78 19.80 12.16 16.19
CA GLU A 78 19.69 10.70 16.30
C GLU A 78 18.53 10.25 17.22
N LEU A 79 18.20 11.05 18.24
CA LEU A 79 17.06 10.80 19.14
C LEU A 79 15.69 10.84 18.45
N PHE A 80 15.50 11.71 17.45
CA PHE A 80 14.22 11.81 16.72
C PHE A 80 14.05 10.67 15.71
N LEU A 81 15.15 10.16 15.16
CA LEU A 81 15.17 8.94 14.37
C LEU A 81 14.81 7.72 15.23
N GLY A 82 15.39 7.61 16.43
CA GLY A 82 15.07 6.54 17.37
C GLY A 82 13.58 6.51 17.75
N ILE A 83 12.99 7.67 18.04
CA ILE A 83 11.55 7.78 18.33
C ILE A 83 10.69 7.42 17.11
N SER A 84 11.09 7.83 15.90
CA SER A 84 10.34 7.51 14.68
C SER A 84 10.36 6.01 14.37
N ILE A 85 11.49 5.33 14.60
CA ILE A 85 11.61 3.88 14.44
C ILE A 85 10.74 3.16 15.48
N LEU A 86 10.77 3.60 16.74
CA LEU A 86 9.96 3.00 17.81
C LEU A 86 8.46 3.18 17.57
N LEU A 87 8.03 4.35 17.08
CA LEU A 87 6.62 4.60 16.74
C LEU A 87 6.15 3.80 15.52
N LEU A 88 7.05 3.47 14.59
CA LEU A 88 6.75 2.59 13.46
C LEU A 88 6.69 1.11 13.84
N LEU A 89 7.34 0.72 14.95
CA LEU A 89 7.43 -0.65 15.42
C LEU A 89 6.26 -1.05 16.33
N VAL A 90 5.58 -0.07 16.93
CA VAL A 90 4.40 -0.23 17.79
C VAL A 90 3.11 -0.07 16.99
#